data_AF-A0A0Q8NRY6-F1
#
_entry.id   AF-A0A0Q8NRY6-F1
#
_cell.length_a   1.000
_cell.length_b   1.000
_cell.length_c   1.000
_cell.angle_alpha   90.00
_cell.angle_beta   90.00
_cell.angle_gamma   90.00
#
_symmetry.space_group_name_H-M   'P 1'
#
loop_
_entity.id
_entity.type
_entity.pdbx_description
1 polymer ?
#
loop_
_entity_poly.entity_id
_entity_poly.type
_entity_poly.pdbx_seq_one_letter_code
_entity_poly.pdbx_strand_id
1 'polypeptide(L)'
;MASSNASAFDFQCSEFRPLLQDRQLKRPDKPFCTSTYLPFTDSFDFDSCRREVQQFKASVEKYLACVEIEGKEAVAEYNDIVSSFNRRAKQ
;
A
#
# COMPACT_ATOMS: atom_id res chain seq x y z
N MET A 1 -19.01 -10.13 -23.52
CA MET A 1 -19.35 -8.89 -22.79
C MET A 1 -19.48 -9.28 -21.32
N ALA A 2 -18.72 -8.81 -20.34
CA ALA A 2 -17.59 -7.89 -20.25
C ALA A 2 -16.69 -8.41 -19.11
N SER A 3 -15.37 -8.20 -19.19
CA SER A 3 -14.54 -8.12 -17.98
C SER A 3 -13.41 -7.17 -18.29
N SER A 4 -13.70 -5.91 -17.99
CA SER A 4 -12.90 -4.76 -18.33
C SER A 4 -11.58 -4.77 -17.54
N ASN A 5 -10.48 -4.65 -18.27
CA ASN A 5 -9.20 -4.07 -17.82
C ASN A 5 -8.53 -4.69 -16.58
N ALA A 6 -8.12 -5.96 -16.69
CA ALA A 6 -6.98 -6.47 -15.92
C ALA A 6 -5.68 -5.85 -16.47
N SER A 7 -5.40 -4.60 -16.10
CA SER A 7 -4.10 -3.89 -16.14
C SER A 7 -4.30 -2.38 -16.16
N ALA A 8 -5.16 -1.85 -15.28
CA ALA A 8 -4.84 -0.53 -14.77
C ALA A 8 -3.56 -0.73 -13.96
N PHE A 9 -2.41 -0.35 -14.52
CA PHE A 9 -1.20 -0.19 -13.73
C PHE A 9 -1.60 0.67 -12.53
N ASP A 10 -1.69 0.06 -11.36
CA ASP A 10 -2.07 0.77 -10.15
C ASP A 10 -0.87 1.59 -9.68
N PHE A 11 -0.63 2.69 -10.41
CA PHE A 11 0.45 3.62 -10.15
C PHE A 11 0.38 4.16 -8.71
N GLN A 12 -0.80 4.15 -8.07
CA GLN A 12 -0.94 4.57 -6.69
C GLN A 12 -0.27 3.61 -5.72
N CYS A 13 -0.32 2.30 -5.99
CA CYS A 13 0.35 1.27 -5.20
C CYS A 13 1.84 1.07 -5.55
N SER A 14 2.30 1.63 -6.68
CA SER A 14 3.67 1.40 -7.16
C SER A 14 4.76 1.83 -6.16
N GLU A 15 4.52 2.85 -5.33
CA GLU A 15 5.44 3.32 -4.27
C GLU A 15 5.69 2.23 -3.20
N PHE A 16 4.73 1.34 -3.00
CA PHE A 16 4.76 0.34 -1.93
C PHE A 16 5.03 -1.08 -2.44
N ARG A 17 5.21 -1.29 -3.76
CA ARG A 17 5.53 -2.60 -4.32
C ARG A 17 7.04 -2.69 -4.61
N PRO A 18 7.81 -3.49 -3.85
CA PRO A 18 9.25 -3.63 -4.08
C PRO A 18 9.58 -4.14 -5.49
N LEU A 19 8.71 -4.98 -6.03
CA LEU A 19 8.76 -5.50 -7.40
C LEU A 19 7.35 -5.37 -7.98
N LEU A 20 7.20 -4.83 -9.19
CA LEU A 20 5.89 -4.64 -9.83
C LEU A 20 5.13 -5.96 -10.08
N GLN A 21 5.87 -7.08 -10.09
CA GLN A 21 5.34 -8.44 -10.25
C GLN A 21 4.87 -9.06 -8.93
N ASP A 22 5.28 -8.49 -7.79
CA ASP A 22 4.85 -8.92 -6.47
C ASP A 22 3.62 -8.11 -6.04
N ARG A 23 2.58 -8.79 -5.56
CA ARG A 23 1.40 -8.15 -4.96
C ARG A 23 1.63 -7.76 -3.50
N GLN A 24 2.80 -8.08 -2.94
CA GLN A 24 3.16 -7.69 -1.59
C GLN A 24 3.38 -6.17 -1.49
N LEU A 25 2.63 -5.53 -0.60
CA LEU A 25 2.83 -4.13 -0.21
C LEU A 25 3.79 -4.03 0.97
N LYS A 26 4.87 -3.27 0.80
CA LYS A 26 5.79 -2.89 1.88
C LYS A 26 5.30 -1.63 2.57
N ARG A 27 5.17 -1.69 3.90
CA ARG A 27 4.83 -0.52 4.73
C ARG A 27 5.93 0.55 4.65
N PRO A 28 5.58 1.85 4.69
CA PRO A 28 6.56 2.92 4.86
C PRO A 28 7.45 2.70 6.09
N ASP A 29 8.73 2.97 5.94
CA ASP A 29 9.71 2.88 7.02
C ASP A 29 9.58 4.10 7.96
N LYS A 30 9.76 3.89 9.27
CA LYS A 30 9.67 4.96 10.26
C LYS A 30 10.75 6.03 10.04
N PRO A 31 10.48 7.31 10.34
CA PRO A 31 11.50 8.37 10.27
C PRO A 31 12.71 8.06 11.14
N PHE A 32 13.91 8.28 10.59
CA PHE A 32 15.14 8.01 11.34
C PHE A 32 15.27 8.93 12.55
N CYS A 33 14.84 10.19 12.43
CA CYS A 33 14.91 11.17 13.52
C CYS A 33 14.18 10.71 14.80
N THR A 34 13.16 9.85 14.68
CA THR A 34 12.40 9.31 15.82
C THR A 34 13.05 8.07 16.47
N SER A 35 14.11 7.55 15.87
CA SER A 35 14.83 6.38 16.40
C SER A 35 15.98 6.75 17.34
N THR A 36 16.29 8.03 17.47
CA THR A 36 17.35 8.57 18.34
C THR A 36 16.79 8.88 19.74
N TYR A 37 17.57 8.60 20.78
CA TYR A 37 17.24 8.93 22.18
C TYR A 37 17.72 10.32 22.62
N LEU A 38 18.49 11.00 21.78
CA LEU A 38 19.03 12.33 22.05
C LEU A 38 17.92 13.37 21.89
N PRO A 39 17.88 14.40 22.75
CA PRO A 39 16.99 15.54 22.56
C PRO A 39 17.39 16.33 21.31
N PHE A 40 16.45 17.11 20.77
CA PHE A 40 16.76 18.08 19.73
C PHE A 40 17.77 19.12 20.25
N THR A 41 18.84 19.36 19.49
CA THR A 41 19.88 20.30 19.88
C THR A 41 19.58 21.73 19.45
N ASP A 42 18.78 21.91 18.40
CA ASP A 42 18.30 23.22 17.97
C ASP A 42 16.93 23.16 17.28
N SER A 43 16.42 24.32 16.86
CA SER A 43 15.16 24.44 16.14
C SER A 43 15.20 23.83 14.74
N PHE A 44 16.37 23.78 14.11
CA PHE A 44 16.52 23.20 12.77
C PHE A 44 16.35 21.68 12.83
N ASP A 45 16.95 21.01 13.81
CA ASP A 45 16.79 19.58 14.06
C ASP A 45 15.33 19.22 14.32
N PHE A 46 14.67 19.99 15.18
CA PHE A 46 13.26 19.80 15.49
C PHE A 46 12.38 19.97 14.24
N ASP A 47 12.56 21.06 13.50
CA ASP A 47 11.77 21.34 12.30
C ASP A 47 12.02 20.32 11.20
N SER A 48 13.25 19.83 11.05
CA SER A 48 13.58 18.76 10.12
C SER A 48 12.87 17.47 10.49
N CYS A 49 12.95 17.04 11.75
CA CYS A 49 12.27 15.83 12.20
C CYS A 49 10.75 15.95 12.09
N ARG A 50 10.18 17.13 12.41
CA ARG A 50 8.75 17.40 12.22
C ARG A 50 8.32 17.20 10.76
N ARG A 51 9.12 17.66 9.80
CA ARG A 51 8.86 17.45 8.37
C ARG A 51 8.92 15.97 7.99
N GLU A 52 9.91 15.21 8.47
CA GLU A 52 9.98 13.77 8.23
C GLU A 52 8.75 13.02 8.79
N VAL A 53 8.31 13.38 10.01
CA VAL A 53 7.10 12.79 10.62
C VAL A 53 5.84 13.11 9.80
N GLN A 54 5.72 14.35 9.31
CA GLN A 54 4.61 14.74 8.44
C GLN A 54 4.62 13.99 7.10
N GLN A 55 5.80 13.81 6.50
CA GLN A 55 5.96 13.01 5.28
C GLN A 55 5.59 11.54 5.53
N PHE A 56 6.05 10.97 6.64
CA PHE A 56 5.71 9.60 7.02
C PHE A 56 4.20 9.42 7.20
N LYS A 57 3.51 10.39 7.82
CA LYS A 57 2.03 10.37 7.90
C LYS A 57 1.40 10.29 6.51
N ALA A 58 1.81 11.15 5.58
CA ALA A 58 1.29 11.16 4.22
C ALA A 58 1.56 9.84 3.48
N SER A 59 2.76 9.25 3.64
CA SER A 59 3.08 7.93 3.08
C SER A 59 2.23 6.81 3.69
N VAL A 60 1.93 6.87 5.00
CA VAL A 60 1.03 5.90 5.65
C VAL A 60 -0.39 6.02 5.12
N GLU A 61 -0.91 7.23 4.93
CA GLU A 61 -2.25 7.44 4.36
C GLU A 61 -2.35 6.87 2.94
N LYS A 62 -1.34 7.09 2.09
CA LYS A 62 -1.26 6.49 0.76
C LYS A 62 -1.15 4.96 0.81
N TYR A 63 -0.34 4.43 1.74
CA TYR A 63 -0.19 2.98 1.92
C TYR A 63 -1.52 2.33 2.29
N LEU A 64 -2.29 2.93 3.20
CA LEU A 64 -3.61 2.41 3.58
C LEU A 64 -4.61 2.44 2.41
N ALA A 65 -4.61 3.50 1.61
CA ALA A 65 -5.43 3.56 0.41
C ALA A 65 -5.09 2.43 -0.57
N CYS A 66 -3.80 2.14 -0.74
CA CYS A 66 -3.34 1.03 -1.56
C CYS A 66 -3.77 -0.34 -1.00
N VAL A 67 -3.62 -0.58 0.31
CA VAL A 67 -4.10 -1.81 0.97
C VAL A 67 -5.60 -2.02 0.76
N GLU A 68 -6.40 -0.94 0.80
CA GLU A 68 -7.83 -1.02 0.55
C GLU A 68 -8.14 -1.48 -0.89
N ILE A 69 -7.41 -0.97 -1.88
CA ILE A 69 -7.56 -1.35 -3.29
C ILE A 69 -7.20 -2.83 -3.47
N GLU A 70 -6.02 -3.26 -3.00
CA GLU A 70 -5.60 -4.67 -3.05
C GLU A 70 -6.62 -5.60 -2.39
N GLY A 71 -7.18 -5.17 -1.25
CA GLY A 71 -8.22 -5.92 -0.54
C GLY A 71 -9.48 -6.11 -1.39
N LYS A 72 -9.94 -5.06 -2.09
CA LYS A 72 -11.08 -5.14 -3.00
C LYS A 72 -10.80 -6.05 -4.18
N GLU A 73 -9.60 -5.97 -4.76
CA GLU A 73 -9.18 -6.83 -5.87
C GLU A 73 -9.12 -8.30 -5.45
N ALA A 74 -8.54 -8.60 -4.29
CA ALA A 74 -8.47 -9.97 -3.76
C ALA A 74 -9.86 -10.57 -3.52
N VAL A 75 -10.81 -9.78 -3.01
CA VAL A 75 -12.21 -10.22 -2.84
C VAL A 75 -12.89 -10.46 -4.19
N ALA A 76 -12.68 -9.58 -5.17
CA ALA A 76 -13.23 -9.76 -6.51
C ALA A 76 -12.69 -11.05 -7.17
N GLU A 77 -11.38 -11.29 -7.08
CA GLU A 77 -10.73 -12.50 -7.58
C GLU A 77 -11.27 -13.76 -6.89
N TYR A 78 -11.42 -13.74 -5.56
CA TYR A 78 -12.04 -14.84 -4.83
C TYR A 78 -13.45 -15.16 -5.32
N ASN A 79 -14.29 -14.14 -5.52
CA ASN A 79 -15.67 -14.33 -6.00
C ASN A 79 -15.72 -14.91 -7.42
N ASP A 80 -14.78 -14.53 -8.29
CA ASP A 80 -14.65 -15.11 -9.63
C ASP A 80 -14.23 -16.60 -9.58
N ILE A 81 -13.27 -16.92 -8.70
CA ILE A 81 -12.85 -18.32 -8.45
C ILE A 81 -14.03 -19.15 -7.95
N VAL A 82 -14.78 -18.66 -6.96
CA VAL A 82 -15.97 -19.33 -6.43
C VAL A 82 -17.03 -19.54 -7.51
N SER A 83 -17.27 -18.52 -8.35
CA SER A 83 -18.22 -18.61 -9.46
C SER A 83 -17.81 -19.69 -10.48
N SER A 84 -16.52 -19.72 -10.83
CA SER A 84 -15.94 -20.72 -11.72
C SER A 84 -15.99 -22.13 -11.13
N PHE A 85 -15.69 -22.28 -9.85
CA PHE A 85 -15.80 -23.54 -9.11
C PHE A 85 -17.24 -24.06 -9.10
N ASN A 86 -18.20 -23.21 -8.72
CA ASN A 86 -19.63 -23.57 -8.66
C ASN A 86 -20.18 -23.95 -10.04
N ARG A 87 -19.72 -23.30 -11.11
CA ARG A 87 -20.06 -23.68 -12.49
C ARG A 87 -19.54 -25.08 -12.83
N ARG A 88 -18.32 -25.41 -12.42
CA ARG A 88 -17.71 -26.73 -12.65
C ARG A 88 -18.36 -27.84 -11.83
N ALA A 89 -18.77 -27.55 -10.59
CA ALA A 89 -19.41 -28.51 -9.70
C ALA A 89 -20.85 -28.89 -10.10
N LYS A 90 -21.50 -28.08 -10.96
CA LYS A 90 -22.85 -28.34 -11.49
C LYS A 90 -22.86 -29.16 -12.78
N GLN A 91 -21.69 -29.54 -13.31
CA GLN A 91 -21.53 -30.49 -14.42
C GLN A 91 -21.43 -31.92 -13.88
#